data_AF-A0A0M3RDW0-F1
#
_entry.id   AF-A0A0M3RDW0-F1
#
_cell.length_a   1.000
_cell.length_b   1.000
_cell.length_c   1.000
_cell.angle_alpha   90.00
_cell.angle_beta   90.00
_cell.angle_gamma   90.00
#
_symmetry.space_group_name_H-M   'P 1'
#
loop_
_entity.id
_entity.type
_entity.pdbx_description
1 polymer ?
#
loop_
_entity_poly.entity_id
_entity_poly.type
_entity_poly.pdbx_seq_one_letter_code
_entity_poly.pdbx_strand_id
1 'polypeptide(L)'
;MVNQIDRFKYYEEYGEYDGWLTVNSPAALFGTDEIEIVGNCITKPPLSTKELNTINFLKKEFPQIYKTVLDTLFALQEDGPIKWEIFNSEDYSFSPITFSNSSEIHSYIGKPAFQILTDTVKDDYTYFALSFFKDNHLSIEHGFTFVFYKNSLIHLDFTDDISTVEGIYYYEQDPAKWKEGLWKVMFEAVKERNQNDKELIRSKWLQEKYY
;
A
#
# COMPACT_ATOMS: atom_id res chain seq x y z
N MET A 1 -27.00 5.18 8.43
CA MET A 1 -25.90 5.93 7.77
C MET A 1 -24.84 6.20 8.82
N VAL A 2 -23.58 5.86 8.54
CA VAL A 2 -22.48 5.92 9.50
C VAL A 2 -21.67 7.18 9.21
N ASN A 3 -21.75 8.18 10.09
CA ASN A 3 -21.00 9.44 9.95
C ASN A 3 -19.63 9.39 10.62
N GLN A 4 -19.31 8.28 11.32
CA GLN A 4 -18.06 8.06 12.04
C GLN A 4 -17.85 6.57 12.27
N ILE A 5 -16.62 6.09 12.10
CA ILE A 5 -16.15 4.76 12.48
C ILE A 5 -14.93 4.96 13.37
N ASP A 6 -14.95 4.46 14.60
CA ASP A 6 -13.92 4.75 15.59
C ASP A 6 -13.70 6.27 15.74
N ARG A 7 -12.52 6.78 15.41
CA ARG A 7 -12.19 8.22 15.37
C ARG A 7 -12.05 8.76 13.95
N PHE A 8 -12.37 7.94 12.94
CA PHE A 8 -12.43 8.30 11.54
C PHE A 8 -13.79 8.94 11.22
N LYS A 9 -13.79 10.23 10.92
CA LYS A 9 -15.03 11.03 10.79
C LYS A 9 -14.89 12.07 9.68
N TYR A 10 -16.05 12.54 9.19
CA TYR A 10 -16.09 13.57 8.17
C TYR A 10 -15.70 14.95 8.72
N TYR A 11 -14.84 15.66 8.00
CA TYR A 11 -14.47 17.05 8.24
C TYR A 11 -14.92 17.91 7.05
N GLU A 12 -15.91 18.77 7.29
CA GLU A 12 -16.49 19.62 6.24
C GLU A 12 -15.49 20.59 5.62
N GLU A 13 -14.53 21.08 6.40
CA GLU A 13 -13.44 21.97 5.96
C GLU A 13 -12.61 21.35 4.84
N TYR A 14 -12.39 20.03 4.89
CA TYR A 14 -11.54 19.30 3.94
C TYR A 14 -12.35 18.54 2.88
N GLY A 15 -13.66 18.40 3.09
CA GLY A 15 -14.52 17.65 2.17
C GLY A 15 -14.23 16.15 2.16
N GLU A 16 -13.66 15.61 3.24
CA GLU A 16 -13.22 14.22 3.36
C GLU A 16 -13.46 13.64 4.75
N TYR A 17 -13.43 12.32 4.85
CA TYR A 17 -13.24 11.63 6.13
C TYR A 17 -11.76 11.54 6.43
N ASP A 18 -11.38 11.85 7.68
CA ASP A 18 -10.00 11.77 8.18
C ASP A 18 -9.99 11.29 9.64
N GLY A 19 -8.83 10.87 10.13
CA GLY A 19 -8.60 10.49 11.50
C GLY A 19 -8.07 9.07 11.67
N TRP A 20 -8.49 8.41 12.74
CA TRP A 20 -7.88 7.15 13.18
C TRP A 20 -8.86 5.99 13.11
N LEU A 21 -8.37 4.88 12.58
CA LEU A 21 -9.06 3.60 12.52
C LEU A 21 -8.35 2.59 13.42
N THR A 22 -9.10 1.91 14.28
CA THR A 22 -8.56 0.81 15.09
C THR A 22 -8.61 -0.48 14.27
N VAL A 23 -7.46 -1.13 14.09
CA VAL A 23 -7.31 -2.35 13.30
C VAL A 23 -6.66 -3.46 14.13
N ASN A 24 -7.00 -4.71 13.82
CA ASN A 24 -6.28 -5.87 14.34
C ASN A 24 -4.81 -5.80 13.91
N SER A 25 -3.90 -6.22 14.76
CA SER A 25 -2.47 -6.10 14.52
C SER A 25 -1.73 -7.43 14.77
N PRO A 26 -0.64 -7.70 14.05
CA PRO A 26 0.25 -8.81 14.40
C PRO A 26 1.00 -8.46 15.70
N ALA A 27 0.48 -8.94 16.83
CA ALA A 27 0.98 -8.61 18.17
C ALA A 27 2.48 -8.90 18.38
N ALA A 28 3.04 -9.89 17.69
CA ALA A 28 4.47 -10.17 17.73
C ALA A 28 5.35 -9.02 17.19
N LEU A 29 4.79 -8.15 16.34
CA LEU A 29 5.48 -7.00 15.76
C LEU A 29 5.15 -5.73 16.54
N PHE A 30 3.86 -5.46 16.79
CA PHE A 30 3.41 -4.21 17.40
C PHE A 30 3.30 -4.24 18.94
N GLY A 31 3.43 -5.42 19.56
CA GLY A 31 3.29 -5.60 21.01
C GLY A 31 1.85 -5.57 21.54
N THR A 32 0.85 -5.48 20.67
CA THR A 32 -0.58 -5.39 21.01
C THR A 32 -1.44 -6.04 19.92
N ASP A 33 -2.60 -6.59 20.27
CA ASP A 33 -3.53 -7.20 19.31
C ASP A 33 -4.27 -6.17 18.44
N GLU A 34 -4.28 -4.90 18.84
CA GLU A 34 -4.91 -3.80 18.10
C GLU A 34 -4.02 -2.55 18.10
N ILE A 35 -4.02 -1.82 16.99
CA ILE A 35 -3.35 -0.52 16.83
C ILE A 35 -4.28 0.50 16.19
N GLU A 36 -4.01 1.79 16.40
CA GLU A 36 -4.63 2.87 15.62
C GLU A 36 -3.74 3.20 14.40
N ILE A 37 -4.35 3.26 13.22
CA ILE A 37 -3.72 3.75 11.99
C ILE A 37 -4.45 5.00 11.51
N VAL A 38 -3.69 6.00 11.04
CA VAL A 38 -4.25 7.25 10.52
C VAL A 38 -4.61 7.08 9.05
N GLY A 39 -5.62 7.77 8.55
CA GLY A 39 -5.93 7.74 7.13
C GLY A 39 -7.10 8.61 6.72
N ASN A 40 -7.33 8.67 5.42
CA ASN A 40 -8.36 9.50 4.81
C ASN A 40 -9.24 8.76 3.78
N CYS A 41 -10.35 9.40 3.42
CA CYS A 41 -11.26 8.99 2.36
C CYS A 41 -11.93 10.25 1.78
N ILE A 42 -11.54 10.64 0.57
CA ILE A 42 -12.06 11.82 -0.12
C ILE A 42 -13.45 11.50 -0.67
N THR A 43 -14.48 11.74 0.15
CA THR A 43 -15.89 11.60 -0.23
C THR A 43 -16.79 12.41 0.68
N LYS A 44 -17.97 12.78 0.15
CA LYS A 44 -19.01 13.44 0.94
C LYS A 44 -19.79 12.39 1.74
N PRO A 45 -20.32 12.76 2.92
CA PRO A 45 -21.15 11.86 3.69
C PRO A 45 -22.47 11.56 2.96
N PRO A 46 -23.06 10.37 3.18
CA PRO A 46 -22.52 9.27 3.99
C PRO A 46 -21.49 8.42 3.22
N LEU A 47 -20.62 7.70 3.95
CA LEU A 47 -19.83 6.63 3.35
C LEU A 47 -20.73 5.63 2.61
N SER A 48 -20.34 5.26 1.39
CA SER A 48 -21.03 4.26 0.59
C SER A 48 -20.87 2.86 1.19
N THR A 49 -21.75 1.94 0.82
CA THR A 49 -21.63 0.52 1.23
C THR A 49 -20.27 -0.07 0.86
N LYS A 50 -19.70 0.34 -0.29
CA LYS A 50 -18.42 -0.16 -0.79
C LYS A 50 -17.24 0.31 0.06
N GLU A 51 -17.23 1.59 0.44
CA GLU A 51 -16.24 2.15 1.36
C GLU A 51 -16.34 1.50 2.74
N LEU A 52 -17.56 1.34 3.27
CA LEU A 52 -17.80 0.68 4.56
C LEU A 52 -17.30 -0.78 4.55
N ASN A 53 -17.55 -1.51 3.47
CA ASN A 53 -17.05 -2.88 3.31
C ASN A 53 -15.52 -2.93 3.32
N THR A 54 -14.85 -2.03 2.60
CA THR A 54 -13.39 -1.96 2.56
C THR A 54 -12.79 -1.55 3.91
N ILE A 55 -13.38 -0.58 4.61
CA ILE A 55 -12.93 -0.18 5.96
C ILE A 55 -13.05 -1.36 6.94
N ASN A 56 -14.20 -2.03 6.96
CA ASN A 56 -14.42 -3.19 7.84
C ASN A 56 -13.48 -4.36 7.50
N PHE A 57 -13.19 -4.56 6.20
CA PHE A 57 -12.21 -5.55 5.75
C PHE A 57 -10.81 -5.20 6.27
N LEU A 58 -10.36 -3.96 6.08
CA LEU A 58 -9.06 -3.48 6.55
C LEU A 58 -8.92 -3.68 8.06
N LYS A 59 -9.92 -3.29 8.86
CA LYS A 59 -9.91 -3.48 10.32
C LYS A 59 -9.62 -4.93 10.73
N LYS A 60 -10.22 -5.88 10.03
CA LYS A 60 -10.14 -7.31 10.37
C LYS A 60 -8.87 -7.96 9.82
N GLU A 61 -8.53 -7.67 8.57
CA GLU A 61 -7.54 -8.41 7.78
C GLU A 61 -6.16 -7.72 7.74
N PHE A 62 -6.01 -6.59 8.44
CA PHE A 62 -4.73 -5.87 8.54
C PHE A 62 -3.52 -6.77 8.86
N PRO A 63 -3.58 -7.78 9.75
CA PRO A 63 -2.43 -8.65 9.99
C PRO A 63 -1.94 -9.39 8.73
N GLN A 64 -2.86 -9.85 7.88
CA GLN A 64 -2.53 -10.52 6.63
C GLN A 64 -2.03 -9.53 5.58
N ILE A 65 -2.65 -8.35 5.48
CA ILE A 65 -2.21 -7.27 4.59
C ILE A 65 -0.80 -6.81 4.95
N TYR A 66 -0.54 -6.60 6.24
CA TYR A 66 0.77 -6.17 6.75
C TYR A 66 1.86 -7.23 6.52
N LYS A 67 1.51 -8.52 6.67
CA LYS A 67 2.41 -9.61 6.28
C LYS A 67 2.78 -9.53 4.79
N THR A 68 1.80 -9.27 3.91
CA THR A 68 2.06 -9.08 2.47
C THR A 68 3.00 -7.89 2.20
N VAL A 69 2.88 -6.80 2.95
CA VAL A 69 3.81 -5.65 2.87
C VAL A 69 5.24 -6.09 3.17
N LEU A 70 5.46 -6.72 4.31
CA LEU A 70 6.80 -7.14 4.75
C LEU A 70 7.41 -8.19 3.81
N ASP A 71 6.63 -9.20 3.42
CA ASP A 71 7.10 -10.24 2.51
C ASP A 71 7.44 -9.68 1.13
N THR A 72 6.70 -8.67 0.66
CA THR A 72 6.99 -8.01 -0.63
C THR A 72 8.32 -7.26 -0.59
N LEU A 73 8.57 -6.49 0.47
CA LEU A 73 9.85 -5.77 0.64
C LEU A 73 11.02 -6.74 0.80
N PHE A 74 10.81 -7.85 1.50
CA PHE A 74 11.80 -8.90 1.63
C PHE A 74 12.12 -9.57 0.28
N ALA A 75 11.10 -9.91 -0.51
CA ALA A 75 11.29 -10.47 -1.85
C ALA A 75 12.07 -9.51 -2.79
N LEU A 76 11.83 -8.20 -2.68
CA LEU A 76 12.61 -7.18 -3.41
C LEU A 76 14.09 -7.13 -3.01
N GLN A 77 14.43 -7.58 -1.80
CA GLN A 77 15.82 -7.79 -1.41
C GLN A 77 16.37 -9.08 -2.04
N GLU A 78 15.65 -10.19 -1.89
CA GLU A 78 16.11 -11.53 -2.32
C GLU A 78 16.27 -11.65 -3.83
N ASP A 79 15.33 -11.10 -4.61
CA ASP A 79 15.35 -11.14 -6.07
C ASP A 79 16.35 -10.15 -6.69
N GLY A 80 17.06 -9.40 -5.84
CA GLY A 80 18.09 -8.43 -6.18
C GLY A 80 17.67 -7.08 -6.80
N PRO A 81 16.39 -6.67 -6.98
CA PRO A 81 16.10 -5.34 -7.51
C PRO A 81 16.47 -4.21 -6.56
N ILE A 82 16.54 -4.46 -5.24
CA ILE A 82 16.78 -3.40 -4.25
C ILE A 82 17.86 -3.82 -3.25
N LYS A 83 18.74 -2.87 -2.94
CA LYS A 83 19.68 -2.94 -1.82
C LYS A 83 19.26 -1.90 -0.80
N TRP A 84 18.87 -2.36 0.37
CA TRP A 84 18.40 -1.49 1.43
C TRP A 84 19.57 -0.78 2.12
N GLU A 85 19.39 0.50 2.41
CA GLU A 85 20.25 1.25 3.32
C GLU A 85 19.37 1.88 4.39
N ILE A 86 19.91 2.01 5.60
CA ILE A 86 19.29 2.75 6.70
C ILE A 86 19.75 4.19 6.59
N PHE A 87 18.79 5.11 6.50
CA PHE A 87 19.01 6.53 6.61
C PHE A 87 19.08 6.96 8.07
N ASN A 88 20.18 7.60 8.45
CA ASN A 88 20.33 8.25 9.74
C ASN A 88 20.06 9.75 9.61
N SER A 89 18.97 10.23 10.24
CA SER A 89 18.59 11.65 10.19
C SER A 89 19.50 12.58 10.99
N GLU A 90 20.31 12.05 11.92
CA GLU A 90 21.20 12.87 12.76
C GLU A 90 22.43 13.36 11.97
N ASP A 91 22.99 12.50 11.11
CA ASP A 91 24.22 12.77 10.37
C ASP A 91 24.06 12.66 8.84
N TYR A 92 22.84 12.39 8.36
CA TYR A 92 22.48 12.23 6.95
C TYR A 92 23.27 11.11 6.25
N SER A 93 23.76 10.12 7.01
CA SER A 93 24.46 8.96 6.46
C SER A 93 23.52 7.84 6.05
N PHE A 94 24.02 6.98 5.17
CA PHE A 94 23.35 5.77 4.70
C PHE A 94 24.21 4.56 5.07
N SER A 95 23.60 3.57 5.72
CA SER A 95 24.27 2.33 6.13
C SER A 95 23.61 1.12 5.48
N PRO A 96 24.32 0.32 4.67
CA PRO A 96 23.74 -0.88 4.07
C PRO A 96 23.17 -1.83 5.12
N ILE A 97 22.00 -2.40 4.83
CA ILE A 97 21.37 -3.45 5.65
C ILE A 97 20.94 -4.62 4.76
N THR A 98 20.98 -5.82 5.33
CA THR A 98 20.41 -7.03 4.74
C THR A 98 19.59 -7.72 5.80
N PHE A 99 18.30 -7.84 5.56
CA PHE A 99 17.36 -8.53 6.42
C PHE A 99 17.51 -10.04 6.26
N SER A 100 17.42 -10.79 7.36
CA SER A 100 17.44 -12.25 7.34
C SER A 100 16.04 -12.86 7.20
N ASN A 101 15.00 -12.07 7.48
CA ASN A 101 13.59 -12.44 7.33
C ASN A 101 12.72 -11.18 7.20
N SER A 102 11.48 -11.34 6.74
CA SER A 102 10.56 -10.22 6.49
C SER A 102 10.16 -9.45 7.76
N SER A 103 10.17 -10.08 8.94
CA SER A 103 9.77 -9.42 10.18
C SER A 103 10.76 -8.37 10.66
N GLU A 104 12.05 -8.50 10.34
CA GLU A 104 13.08 -7.50 10.69
C GLU A 104 12.82 -6.14 10.05
N ILE A 105 12.13 -6.11 8.90
CA ILE A 105 11.80 -4.90 8.14
C ILE A 105 10.83 -3.98 8.92
N HIS A 106 10.01 -4.56 9.80
CA HIS A 106 8.99 -3.83 10.60
C HIS A 106 9.57 -2.59 11.29
N SER A 107 10.78 -2.70 11.85
CA SER A 107 11.43 -1.63 12.61
C SER A 107 11.92 -0.46 11.75
N TYR A 108 11.87 -0.58 10.42
CA TYR A 108 12.51 0.38 9.50
C TYR A 108 11.54 1.05 8.53
N ILE A 109 10.38 0.45 8.25
CA ILE A 109 9.47 0.98 7.23
C ILE A 109 8.58 2.13 7.73
N GLY A 110 8.58 2.41 9.03
CA GLY A 110 7.75 3.45 9.62
C GLY A 110 6.31 3.02 9.86
N LYS A 111 5.46 4.00 10.18
CA LYS A 111 4.07 3.77 10.59
C LYS A 111 3.13 3.71 9.37
N PRO A 112 2.20 2.74 9.34
CA PRO A 112 1.19 2.66 8.30
C PRO A 112 0.20 3.84 8.39
N ALA A 113 -0.08 4.44 7.24
CA ALA A 113 -1.24 5.28 7.01
C ALA A 113 -2.10 4.68 5.89
N PHE A 114 -3.42 4.87 5.92
CA PHE A 114 -4.31 4.33 4.89
C PHE A 114 -5.02 5.41 4.09
N GLN A 115 -5.43 5.06 2.87
CA GLN A 115 -6.36 5.86 2.08
C GLN A 115 -7.37 4.94 1.42
N ILE A 116 -8.66 5.29 1.51
CA ILE A 116 -9.73 4.61 0.79
C ILE A 116 -9.89 5.26 -0.59
N LEU A 117 -9.83 4.45 -1.65
CA LEU A 117 -9.86 4.91 -3.05
C LEU A 117 -11.28 4.84 -3.60
N THR A 118 -12.07 5.87 -3.33
CA THR A 118 -13.53 5.93 -3.57
C THR A 118 -13.92 5.72 -5.03
N ASP A 119 -13.15 6.25 -5.97
CA ASP A 119 -13.41 6.12 -7.42
C ASP A 119 -12.93 4.79 -8.01
N THR A 120 -12.24 3.97 -7.23
CA THR A 120 -11.65 2.70 -7.68
C THR A 120 -12.42 1.55 -7.05
N VAL A 121 -13.45 1.08 -7.74
CA VAL A 121 -14.40 0.07 -7.25
C VAL A 121 -14.28 -1.23 -8.05
N LYS A 122 -14.28 -2.36 -7.36
CA LYS A 122 -14.44 -3.69 -7.94
C LYS A 122 -15.31 -4.55 -7.04
N ASP A 123 -16.37 -5.09 -7.61
CA ASP A 123 -17.48 -5.71 -6.89
C ASP A 123 -18.07 -4.73 -5.86
N ASP A 124 -18.27 -5.17 -4.61
CA ASP A 124 -18.80 -4.36 -3.51
C ASP A 124 -17.71 -3.81 -2.57
N TYR A 125 -16.50 -3.61 -3.09
CA TYR A 125 -15.36 -3.06 -2.36
C TYR A 125 -14.68 -1.96 -3.18
N THR A 126 -14.18 -0.95 -2.49
CA THR A 126 -13.16 -0.04 -3.04
C THR A 126 -11.78 -0.65 -2.85
N TYR A 127 -10.82 -0.17 -3.65
CA TYR A 127 -9.41 -0.38 -3.38
C TYR A 127 -8.99 0.52 -2.20
N PHE A 128 -7.83 0.23 -1.62
CA PHE A 128 -7.23 1.07 -0.60
C PHE A 128 -5.71 1.08 -0.76
N ALA A 129 -5.08 2.15 -0.29
CA ALA A 129 -3.63 2.25 -0.21
C ALA A 129 -3.17 2.17 1.24
N LEU A 130 -1.98 1.61 1.45
CA LEU A 130 -1.20 1.76 2.67
C LEU A 130 0.11 2.47 2.34
N SER A 131 0.37 3.59 3.00
CA SER A 131 1.62 4.32 2.87
C SER A 131 2.46 4.28 4.14
N PHE A 132 3.77 4.37 3.96
CA PHE A 132 4.80 4.15 4.96
C PHE A 132 5.88 5.24 4.84
N PHE A 133 5.47 6.49 5.03
CA PHE A 133 6.36 7.66 4.89
C PHE A 133 6.83 8.18 6.25
N LYS A 134 5.94 8.14 7.26
CA LYS A 134 6.23 8.67 8.59
C LYS A 134 7.07 7.69 9.40
N ASP A 135 8.16 8.19 9.97
CA ASP A 135 9.14 7.41 10.75
C ASP A 135 9.81 6.30 9.91
N ASN A 136 9.87 6.46 8.58
CA ASN A 136 10.60 5.54 7.71
C ASN A 136 12.11 5.81 7.81
N HIS A 137 12.89 4.74 8.00
CA HIS A 137 14.33 4.76 8.14
C HIS A 137 15.06 4.08 6.98
N LEU A 138 14.35 3.53 6.00
CA LEU A 138 14.96 3.02 4.78
C LEU A 138 15.30 4.17 3.83
N SER A 139 16.32 3.99 3.00
CA SER A 139 16.85 4.96 2.04
C SER A 139 15.93 5.25 0.85
N ILE A 140 14.68 5.57 1.15
CA ILE A 140 13.67 6.01 0.19
C ILE A 140 13.03 7.28 0.73
N GLU A 141 13.35 8.40 0.08
CA GLU A 141 12.99 9.76 0.49
C GLU A 141 11.50 9.94 0.76
N HIS A 142 10.67 9.23 -0.01
CA HIS A 142 9.20 9.32 0.03
C HIS A 142 8.54 8.05 0.59
N GLY A 143 9.29 7.14 1.22
CA GLY A 143 8.76 5.90 1.75
C GLY A 143 8.11 4.98 0.70
N PHE A 144 7.02 4.31 1.09
CA PHE A 144 6.36 3.31 0.24
C PHE A 144 4.86 3.56 0.17
N THR A 145 4.27 3.24 -0.97
CA THR A 145 2.82 3.15 -1.12
C THR A 145 2.43 1.82 -1.76
N PHE A 146 1.57 1.07 -1.09
CA PHE A 146 1.04 -0.21 -1.52
C PHE A 146 -0.44 -0.08 -1.82
N VAL A 147 -0.87 -0.42 -3.04
CA VAL A 147 -2.28 -0.40 -3.44
C VAL A 147 -2.84 -1.81 -3.41
N PHE A 148 -3.92 -2.00 -2.65
CA PHE A 148 -4.56 -3.28 -2.40
C PHE A 148 -5.99 -3.32 -2.92
N TYR A 149 -6.38 -4.51 -3.34
CA TYR A 149 -7.78 -4.95 -3.39
C TYR A 149 -7.94 -6.13 -2.45
N LYS A 150 -8.64 -5.93 -1.33
CA LYS A 150 -8.68 -6.90 -0.24
C LYS A 150 -7.26 -7.31 0.18
N ASN A 151 -6.91 -8.59 0.10
CA ASN A 151 -5.57 -9.10 0.43
C ASN A 151 -4.60 -9.14 -0.76
N SER A 152 -5.06 -8.81 -1.98
CA SER A 152 -4.22 -8.82 -3.18
C SER A 152 -3.50 -7.49 -3.34
N LEU A 153 -2.16 -7.54 -3.35
CA LEU A 153 -1.30 -6.41 -3.64
C LEU A 153 -1.27 -6.14 -5.15
N ILE A 154 -1.95 -5.08 -5.57
CA ILE A 154 -2.08 -4.70 -6.97
C ILE A 154 -0.79 -4.06 -7.44
N HIS A 155 -0.33 -3.04 -6.70
CA HIS A 155 0.85 -2.26 -7.05
C HIS A 155 1.60 -1.78 -5.81
N LEU A 156 2.88 -1.48 -6.00
CA LEU A 156 3.81 -0.94 -5.03
C LEU A 156 4.63 0.11 -5.76
N ASP A 157 4.77 1.27 -5.15
CA ASP A 157 5.65 2.34 -5.59
C ASP A 157 6.46 2.92 -4.41
N PHE A 158 7.57 3.57 -4.74
CA PHE A 158 8.50 4.19 -3.78
C PHE A 158 8.24 5.69 -3.63
N THR A 159 6.97 6.03 -3.46
CA THR A 159 6.47 7.39 -3.25
C THR A 159 5.47 7.43 -2.09
N ASP A 160 5.23 8.61 -1.53
CA ASP A 160 4.25 8.87 -0.46
C ASP A 160 2.93 9.43 -0.99
N ASP A 161 2.71 9.44 -2.30
CA ASP A 161 1.64 10.22 -2.93
C ASP A 161 0.59 9.40 -3.69
N ILE A 162 -0.48 10.10 -4.07
CA ILE A 162 -1.61 9.56 -4.83
C ILE A 162 -1.23 9.16 -6.27
N SER A 163 -0.06 9.56 -6.77
CA SER A 163 0.40 9.21 -8.11
C SER A 163 0.59 7.70 -8.26
N THR A 164 0.74 6.94 -7.17
CA THR A 164 0.76 5.47 -7.23
C THR A 164 -0.52 4.91 -7.88
N VAL A 165 -1.68 5.51 -7.65
CA VAL A 165 -2.94 5.07 -8.27
C VAL A 165 -3.01 5.52 -9.73
N GLU A 166 -2.56 6.74 -10.03
CA GLU A 166 -2.45 7.23 -11.42
C GLU A 166 -1.51 6.36 -12.26
N GLY A 167 -0.44 5.84 -11.65
CA GLY A 167 0.49 4.88 -12.24
C GLY A 167 -0.20 3.59 -12.69
N ILE A 168 -1.22 3.13 -11.98
CA ILE A 168 -2.01 1.95 -12.40
C ILE A 168 -2.92 2.31 -13.57
N TYR A 169 -3.62 3.45 -13.49
CA TYR A 169 -4.50 3.95 -14.56
C TYR A 169 -3.76 4.21 -15.87
N TYR A 170 -2.47 4.54 -15.80
CA TYR A 170 -1.60 4.63 -16.98
C TYR A 170 -1.59 3.32 -17.78
N TYR A 171 -1.55 2.15 -17.12
CA TYR A 171 -1.53 0.85 -17.77
C TYR A 171 -2.94 0.31 -18.06
N GLU A 172 -3.89 0.40 -17.14
CA GLU A 172 -5.25 -0.09 -17.35
C GLU A 172 -6.26 0.87 -16.74
N GLN A 173 -7.15 1.41 -17.56
CA GLN A 173 -8.11 2.42 -17.12
C GLN A 173 -9.32 1.83 -16.39
N ASP A 174 -9.60 0.54 -16.57
CA ASP A 174 -10.74 -0.15 -15.95
C ASP A 174 -10.29 -0.91 -14.69
N PRO A 175 -10.60 -0.42 -13.47
CA PRO A 175 -10.22 -1.09 -12.23
C PRO A 175 -10.73 -2.52 -12.11
N ALA A 176 -11.83 -2.87 -12.78
CA ALA A 176 -12.35 -4.24 -12.76
C ALA A 176 -11.34 -5.25 -13.34
N LYS A 177 -10.48 -4.81 -14.25
CA LYS A 177 -9.45 -5.63 -14.89
C LYS A 177 -8.14 -5.70 -14.11
N TRP A 178 -7.93 -4.83 -13.11
CA TRP A 178 -6.70 -4.83 -12.34
C TRP A 178 -6.50 -6.18 -11.63
N LYS A 179 -5.29 -6.70 -11.76
CA LYS A 179 -4.84 -7.97 -11.17
C LYS A 179 -3.71 -7.71 -10.17
N GLU A 180 -3.49 -8.68 -9.29
CA GLU A 180 -2.35 -8.66 -8.37
C GLU A 180 -1.02 -8.61 -9.14
N GLY A 181 -0.03 -7.86 -8.61
CA GLY A 181 1.36 -7.97 -9.05
C GLY A 181 1.78 -7.12 -10.25
N LEU A 182 1.12 -5.98 -10.52
CA LEU A 182 1.62 -5.01 -11.52
C LEU A 182 3.08 -4.61 -11.23
N TRP A 183 3.39 -4.38 -9.96
CA TRP A 183 4.74 -4.01 -9.51
C TRP A 183 5.81 -4.99 -10.01
N LYS A 184 5.55 -6.31 -9.93
CA LYS A 184 6.50 -7.34 -10.40
C LYS A 184 6.85 -7.17 -11.87
N VAL A 185 5.81 -7.01 -12.70
CA VAL A 185 5.97 -6.82 -14.15
C VAL A 185 6.74 -5.54 -14.45
N MET A 186 6.51 -4.47 -13.70
CA MET A 186 7.26 -3.22 -13.85
C MET A 186 8.74 -3.40 -13.47
N PHE A 187 9.07 -4.07 -12.37
CA PHE A 187 10.47 -4.34 -12.01
C PHE A 187 11.16 -5.23 -13.04
N GLU A 188 10.48 -6.26 -13.55
CA GLU A 188 11.00 -7.08 -14.64
C GLU A 188 11.26 -6.24 -15.89
N ALA A 189 10.35 -5.34 -16.24
CA ALA A 189 10.53 -4.44 -17.37
C ALA A 189 11.73 -3.49 -17.18
N VAL A 190 12.01 -3.01 -15.97
CA VAL A 190 13.22 -2.23 -15.66
C VAL A 190 14.49 -3.09 -15.88
N LYS A 191 14.50 -4.33 -15.37
CA LYS A 191 15.62 -5.28 -15.58
C LYS A 191 15.87 -5.55 -17.07
N GLU A 192 14.80 -5.69 -17.85
CA GLU A 192 14.84 -5.92 -19.30
C GLU A 192 15.05 -4.63 -20.13
N ARG A 193 15.09 -3.45 -19.49
CA ARG A 193 15.16 -2.11 -20.15
C ARG A 193 13.98 -1.80 -21.07
N ASN A 194 12.81 -2.36 -20.77
CA ASN A 194 11.54 -2.18 -21.48
C ASN A 194 10.52 -1.33 -20.70
N GLN A 195 10.96 -0.60 -19.67
CA GLN A 195 10.10 0.15 -18.74
C GLN A 195 9.18 1.20 -19.39
N ASN A 196 9.45 1.61 -20.63
CA ASN A 196 8.64 2.58 -21.36
C ASN A 196 7.61 1.92 -22.30
N ASP A 197 7.59 0.58 -22.40
CA ASP A 197 6.65 -0.14 -23.25
C ASP A 197 5.37 -0.46 -22.47
N LYS A 198 4.50 0.56 -22.40
CA LYS A 198 3.21 0.48 -21.72
C LYS A 198 2.39 -0.74 -22.12
N GLU A 199 2.27 -1.02 -23.41
CA GLU A 199 1.42 -2.11 -23.91
C GLU A 199 2.03 -3.47 -23.59
N LEU A 200 3.36 -3.61 -23.65
CA LEU A 200 4.03 -4.83 -23.22
C LEU A 200 3.81 -5.08 -21.71
N ILE A 201 4.04 -4.08 -20.86
CA ILE A 201 3.83 -4.18 -19.42
C ILE A 201 2.36 -4.53 -19.11
N ARG A 202 1.42 -3.79 -19.70
CA ARG A 202 -0.01 -4.06 -19.56
C ARG A 202 -0.35 -5.48 -19.99
N SER A 203 0.16 -5.93 -21.13
CA SER A 203 -0.13 -7.28 -21.64
C SER A 203 0.42 -8.37 -20.71
N LYS A 204 1.68 -8.26 -20.25
CA LYS A 204 2.30 -9.19 -19.29
C LYS A 204 1.51 -9.22 -17.97
N TRP A 205 1.12 -8.06 -17.46
CA TRP A 205 0.34 -7.96 -16.22
C TRP A 205 -1.06 -8.58 -16.34
N LEU A 206 -1.76 -8.33 -17.44
CA LEU A 206 -3.14 -8.78 -17.62
C LEU A 206 -3.27 -10.21 -18.17
N GLN A 207 -2.17 -10.87 -18.54
CA GLN A 207 -2.20 -12.27 -18.97
C GLN A 207 -2.91 -13.14 -17.93
N GLU A 208 -3.92 -13.88 -18.38
CA GLU A 208 -4.45 -15.03 -17.64
C GLU A 208 -3.35 -16.09 -17.67
N LYS A 209 -2.71 -16.38 -16.53
CA LYS A 209 -1.60 -17.34 -16.43
C LYS A 209 -1.86 -18.58 -17.31
N TYR A 210 -1.01 -18.81 -18.31
CA TYR A 210 -0.65 -20.16 -18.73
C TYR A 210 0.43 -20.64 -17.74
N TYR A 211 0.04 -21.45 -16.76
CA TYR A 211 0.90 -22.43 -16.11
C TYR A 211 0.20 -23.78 -16.20
#